data_AF-A0A8T1X5Z5-F1
#
_entry.id   AF-A0A8T1X5Z5-F1
#
_cell.length_a   1.000
_cell.length_b   1.000
_cell.length_c   1.000
_cell.angle_alpha   90.00
_cell.angle_beta   90.00
_cell.angle_gamma   90.00
#
_symmetry.space_group_name_H-M   'P 1'
#
loop_
_entity.id
_entity.type
_entity.pdbx_description
1 polymer ?
#
loop_
_entity_poly.entity_id
_entity_poly.type
_entity_poly.pdbx_seq_one_letter_code
_entity_poly.pdbx_strand_id
1 'polypeptide(L)'
;MIEDHEAASTLLLGTWESNEAFGNTALDWSQAVKDQRVQLHLTFEAGGVYKLQLVAKDDSKDVTSSFRHVIPSPGTYAFQGDNGLVIDGDTSGIKWTYLFEEEDSLRIRLEGAKRFGRCKGVDVIYFNRRKAKQ
;
A
#
# COMPACT_ATOMS: atom_id res chain seq x y z
N MET A 1 -12.87 -21.20 8.77
CA MET A 1 -11.88 -20.13 8.51
C MET A 1 -11.97 -19.64 7.06
N ILE A 2 -13.18 -19.42 6.52
CA ILE A 2 -13.40 -18.82 5.19
C ILE A 2 -14.11 -17.46 5.35
N GLU A 3 -14.98 -17.35 6.37
CA GLU A 3 -15.75 -16.14 6.68
C GLU A 3 -14.89 -14.92 7.04
N ASP A 4 -13.77 -15.09 7.76
CA ASP A 4 -12.87 -13.98 8.12
C ASP A 4 -12.19 -13.34 6.89
N HIS A 5 -11.83 -14.14 5.89
CA HIS A 5 -11.18 -13.63 4.68
C HIS A 5 -12.17 -12.91 3.77
N GLU A 6 -13.41 -13.39 3.67
CA GLU A 6 -14.44 -12.74 2.87
C GLU A 6 -14.87 -11.40 3.49
N ALA A 7 -14.99 -11.35 4.83
CA ALA A 7 -15.23 -10.09 5.55
C ALA A 7 -14.05 -9.11 5.44
N ALA A 8 -12.81 -9.56 5.59
CA ALA A 8 -11.63 -8.71 5.38
C ALA A 8 -11.52 -8.22 3.93
N SER A 9 -11.91 -9.06 2.96
CA SER A 9 -11.91 -8.69 1.54
C SER A 9 -12.85 -7.53 1.24
N THR A 10 -14.04 -7.52 1.85
CA THR A 10 -15.04 -6.46 1.65
C THR A 10 -14.65 -5.17 2.37
N LEU A 11 -14.03 -5.27 3.56
CA LEU A 11 -13.52 -4.12 4.29
C LEU A 11 -12.39 -3.39 3.55
N LEU A 12 -11.50 -4.10 2.84
CA LEU A 12 -10.42 -3.46 2.08
C LEU A 12 -10.90 -2.70 0.84
N LEU A 13 -12.10 -2.98 0.30
CA LEU A 13 -12.53 -2.43 -0.99
C LEU A 13 -12.56 -0.89 -1.01
N GLY A 14 -12.30 -0.32 -2.18
CA GLY A 14 -12.28 1.12 -2.40
C GLY A 14 -10.89 1.73 -2.30
N THR A 15 -10.83 3.06 -2.28
CA THR A 15 -9.58 3.82 -2.28
C THR A 15 -9.23 4.28 -0.87
N TRP A 16 -7.99 3.99 -0.50
CA TRP A 16 -7.33 4.41 0.72
C TRP A 16 -6.28 5.45 0.38
N GLU A 17 -6.15 6.47 1.21
CA GLU A 17 -5.17 7.54 1.00
C GLU A 17 -4.29 7.74 2.23
N SER A 18 -3.01 8.03 1.99
CA SER A 18 -2.05 8.34 3.02
C SER A 18 -1.19 9.53 2.63
N ASN A 19 -0.96 10.40 3.61
CA ASN A 19 -0.01 11.49 3.52
C ASN A 19 1.24 11.23 4.36
N GLU A 20 1.30 10.10 5.08
CA GLU A 20 2.32 9.86 6.10
C GLU A 20 2.82 8.42 6.03
N ALA A 21 4.13 8.29 5.89
CA ALA A 21 4.83 7.04 6.03
C ALA A 21 5.89 7.21 7.12
N PHE A 22 6.16 6.16 7.88
CA PHE A 22 7.18 6.15 8.93
C PHE A 22 8.06 4.94 8.73
N GLY A 23 9.35 5.08 9.03
CA GLY A 23 10.28 3.95 8.97
C GLY A 23 11.53 4.25 8.18
N ASN A 24 12.29 3.22 7.90
CA ASN A 24 13.67 3.31 7.42
C ASN A 24 13.94 2.48 6.16
N THR A 25 12.91 2.03 5.44
CA THR A 25 13.17 1.41 4.14
C THR A 25 13.78 2.46 3.19
N ALA A 26 14.63 2.00 2.28
CA ALA A 26 15.15 2.82 1.19
C ALA A 26 14.26 2.72 -0.06
N LEU A 27 12.94 2.62 0.12
CA LEU A 27 11.99 2.69 -0.98
C LEU A 27 11.81 4.16 -1.37
N ASP A 28 12.29 4.53 -2.57
CA ASP A 28 12.28 5.94 -3.01
C ASP A 28 10.88 6.56 -3.00
N TRP A 29 9.85 5.76 -3.30
CA TRP A 29 8.47 6.23 -3.27
C TRP A 29 7.95 6.44 -1.85
N SER A 30 8.35 5.62 -0.88
CA SER A 30 7.92 5.80 0.52
C SER A 30 8.64 7.01 1.12
N GLN A 31 9.89 7.26 0.71
CA GLN A 31 10.61 8.48 1.05
C GLN A 31 9.91 9.72 0.50
N ALA A 32 9.38 9.68 -0.73
CA ALA A 32 8.61 10.79 -1.28
C ALA A 32 7.31 11.10 -0.47
N VAL A 33 6.69 10.08 0.13
CA VAL A 33 5.56 10.26 1.06
C VAL A 33 6.04 10.86 2.39
N LYS A 34 7.15 10.36 2.97
CA LYS A 34 7.78 10.91 4.19
C LYS A 34 8.12 12.40 4.03
N ASP A 35 8.68 12.76 2.89
CA ASP A 35 9.07 14.13 2.53
C ASP A 35 7.86 15.02 2.18
N GLN A 36 6.63 14.52 2.30
CA GLN A 36 5.40 15.25 2.00
C GLN A 36 5.32 15.76 0.55
N ARG A 37 5.98 15.09 -0.40
CA ARG A 37 5.98 15.48 -1.82
C ARG A 37 4.81 14.87 -2.57
N VAL A 38 4.39 13.68 -2.15
CA VAL A 38 3.30 12.93 -2.78
C VAL A 38 2.35 12.39 -1.72
N GLN A 39 1.09 12.26 -2.11
CA GLN A 39 0.07 11.48 -1.43
C GLN A 39 0.02 10.10 -2.07
N LEU A 40 -0.10 9.06 -1.24
CA LEU A 40 -0.22 7.68 -1.68
C LEU A 40 -1.69 7.29 -1.72
N HIS A 41 -2.15 6.78 -2.85
CA HIS A 41 -3.47 6.17 -3.00
C HIS A 41 -3.31 4.66 -3.23
N LEU A 42 -4.04 3.87 -2.47
CA LEU A 42 -4.12 2.42 -2.61
C LEU A 42 -5.57 2.03 -2.82
N THR A 43 -5.90 1.50 -4.00
CA THR A 43 -7.25 1.08 -4.34
C THR A 43 -7.32 -0.44 -4.39
N PHE A 44 -8.28 -1.01 -3.68
CA PHE A 44 -8.63 -2.42 -3.80
C PHE A 44 -9.99 -2.57 -4.47
N GLU A 45 -10.06 -3.41 -5.49
CA GLU A 45 -11.27 -3.65 -6.29
C GLU A 45 -11.76 -5.08 -6.07
N ALA A 46 -13.06 -5.29 -6.31
CA ALA A 46 -13.64 -6.62 -6.30
C ALA A 46 -12.90 -7.54 -7.28
N GLY A 47 -12.79 -8.82 -6.91
CA GLY A 47 -12.00 -9.79 -7.69
C GLY A 47 -10.51 -9.79 -7.35
N GLY A 48 -10.10 -9.15 -6.24
CA GLY A 48 -8.74 -9.24 -5.73
C GLY A 48 -7.74 -8.42 -6.55
N VAL A 49 -8.17 -7.30 -7.13
CA VAL A 49 -7.31 -6.38 -7.89
C VAL A 49 -6.88 -5.25 -6.98
N TYR A 50 -5.62 -4.83 -7.07
CA TYR A 50 -5.12 -3.65 -6.37
C TYR A 50 -4.40 -2.70 -7.32
N LYS A 51 -4.43 -1.40 -6.97
CA LYS A 51 -3.76 -0.32 -7.70
C LYS A 51 -3.11 0.61 -6.70
N LEU A 52 -1.84 0.90 -6.90
CA LEU A 52 -1.10 1.86 -6.10
C LEU A 52 -0.75 3.06 -6.98
N GLN A 53 -1.15 4.25 -6.55
CA GLN A 53 -0.89 5.52 -7.24
C GLN A 53 -0.21 6.52 -6.30
N LEU A 54 0.71 7.29 -6.84
CA LEU A 54 1.32 8.42 -6.17
C LEU A 54 0.83 9.70 -6.82
N VAL A 55 0.28 10.60 -6.03
CA VAL A 55 -0.31 11.85 -6.49
C VAL A 55 0.50 13.00 -5.90
N ALA A 56 1.00 13.91 -6.75
CA ALA A 56 1.72 15.08 -6.27
C ALA A 56 0.80 15.99 -5.45
N LYS A 57 1.27 16.48 -4.31
CA LYS A 57 0.46 17.31 -3.42
C LYS A 57 0.13 18.69 -3.98
N ASP A 58 1.04 19.26 -4.77
CA ASP A 58 0.92 20.63 -5.27
C ASP A 58 -0.15 20.78 -6.36
N ASP A 59 -0.32 19.79 -7.23
CA ASP A 59 -1.20 19.88 -8.40
C ASP A 59 -2.16 18.67 -8.55
N SER A 60 -2.17 17.75 -7.57
CA SER A 60 -2.97 16.52 -7.60
C SER A 60 -2.74 15.66 -8.86
N LYS A 61 -1.56 15.78 -9.49
CA LYS A 61 -1.21 15.01 -10.69
C LYS A 61 -0.72 13.62 -10.32
N ASP A 62 -1.14 12.61 -11.08
CA ASP A 62 -0.57 11.27 -10.98
C ASP A 62 0.91 11.29 -11.43
N VAL A 63 1.81 10.97 -10.51
CA VAL A 63 3.26 10.90 -10.73
C VAL A 63 3.81 9.48 -10.55
N THR A 64 2.93 8.48 -10.50
CA THR A 64 3.27 7.05 -10.33
C THR A 64 4.30 6.59 -11.35
N SER A 65 4.22 7.10 -12.58
CA SER A 65 5.16 6.77 -13.66
C SER A 65 6.63 7.06 -13.31
N SER A 66 6.87 8.09 -12.49
CA SER A 66 8.22 8.49 -12.06
C SER A 66 8.86 7.47 -11.11
N PHE A 67 8.06 6.58 -10.52
CA PHE A 67 8.49 5.57 -9.54
C PHE A 67 8.36 4.13 -10.05
N ARG A 68 8.06 3.92 -11.35
CA ARG A 68 7.85 2.59 -11.96
C ARG A 68 8.94 1.55 -11.71
N HIS A 69 10.15 1.98 -11.39
CA HIS A 69 11.30 1.11 -11.13
C HIS A 69 11.33 0.52 -9.71
N VAL A 70 10.52 1.06 -8.78
CA VAL A 70 10.51 0.70 -7.36
C VAL A 70 9.11 0.54 -6.77
N ILE A 71 8.07 0.92 -7.52
CA ILE A 71 6.68 0.77 -7.12
C ILE A 71 6.11 -0.53 -7.70
N PRO A 72 5.37 -1.33 -6.92
CA PRO A 72 4.67 -2.48 -7.46
C PRO A 72 3.70 -2.06 -8.57
N SER A 73 3.69 -2.82 -9.66
CA SER A 73 2.73 -2.59 -10.74
C SER A 73 1.33 -2.97 -10.27
N PRO A 74 0.28 -2.27 -10.74
CA PRO A 74 -1.10 -2.73 -10.56
C PRO A 74 -1.24 -4.20 -10.91
N GLY A 75 -1.99 -4.94 -10.10
CA GLY A 75 -2.06 -6.39 -10.25
C GLY A 75 -3.12 -6.98 -9.35
N THR A 76 -2.94 -8.26 -9.02
CA THR A 76 -3.82 -8.96 -8.09
C THR A 76 -3.17 -9.09 -6.72
N TYR A 77 -4.00 -9.22 -5.70
CA TYR A 77 -3.58 -9.49 -4.35
C TYR A 77 -4.36 -10.66 -3.76
N ALA A 78 -3.75 -11.34 -2.80
CA ALA A 78 -4.40 -12.38 -2.03
C ALA A 78 -4.07 -12.21 -0.54
N PHE A 79 -5.00 -12.62 0.32
CA PHE A 79 -4.73 -12.72 1.74
C PHE A 79 -3.89 -13.96 2.04
N GLN A 80 -2.96 -13.84 2.97
CA GLN A 80 -2.12 -14.94 3.44
C GLN A 80 -2.08 -14.95 4.96
N GLY A 81 -2.66 -15.98 5.58
CA GLY A 81 -2.81 -16.05 7.04
C GLY A 81 -3.63 -14.86 7.57
N ASP A 82 -3.46 -14.54 8.84
CA ASP A 82 -4.36 -13.62 9.54
C ASP A 82 -4.25 -12.17 9.04
N ASN A 83 -3.04 -11.73 8.70
CA ASN A 83 -2.77 -10.31 8.37
C ASN A 83 -1.84 -10.10 7.18
N GLY A 84 -1.49 -11.17 6.46
CA GLY A 84 -0.61 -11.09 5.31
C GLY A 84 -1.36 -10.66 4.05
N LEU A 85 -0.71 -9.82 3.25
CA LEU A 85 -1.15 -9.47 1.91
C LEU A 85 -0.04 -9.87 0.94
N VAL A 86 -0.39 -10.64 -0.07
CA VAL A 86 0.54 -11.10 -1.10
C VAL A 86 0.15 -10.41 -2.40
N ILE A 87 1.11 -9.71 -3.00
CA ILE A 87 0.96 -9.08 -4.31
C ILE A 87 1.45 -10.08 -5.36
N ASP A 88 0.59 -10.45 -6.29
CA ASP A 88 0.97 -11.35 -7.38
C ASP A 88 1.96 -10.66 -8.32
N GLY A 89 3.00 -11.40 -8.72
CA GLY A 89 4.08 -10.87 -9.55
C GLY A 89 5.05 -9.91 -8.85
N ASP A 90 4.92 -9.66 -7.54
CA ASP A 90 5.91 -8.86 -6.80
C ASP A 90 7.23 -9.62 -6.62
N THR A 91 8.28 -9.17 -7.30
CA THR A 91 9.63 -9.73 -7.20
C THR A 91 10.52 -8.99 -6.20
N SER A 92 10.02 -7.93 -5.56
CA SER A 92 10.80 -7.14 -4.59
C SER A 92 11.12 -7.90 -3.30
N GLY A 93 10.30 -8.91 -2.99
CA GLY A 93 10.37 -9.65 -1.74
C GLY A 93 9.89 -8.82 -0.53
N ILE A 94 9.20 -7.70 -0.75
CA ILE A 94 8.60 -6.94 0.34
C ILE A 94 7.44 -7.74 0.90
N LYS A 95 7.44 -7.97 2.21
CA LYS A 95 6.31 -8.54 2.93
C LYS A 95 5.32 -7.44 3.27
N TRP A 96 4.08 -7.59 2.82
CA TRP A 96 2.98 -6.70 3.16
C TRP A 96 2.14 -7.33 4.25
N THR A 97 1.88 -6.56 5.31
CA THR A 97 0.89 -6.93 6.33
C THR A 97 -0.05 -5.78 6.57
N TYR A 98 -1.33 -6.08 6.77
CA TYR A 98 -2.37 -5.08 7.02
C TYR A 98 -2.95 -5.23 8.42
N LEU A 99 -3.46 -4.14 8.97
CA LEU A 99 -4.27 -4.12 10.18
C LEU A 99 -5.33 -3.03 10.03
N PHE A 100 -6.60 -3.39 10.21
CA PHE A 100 -7.66 -2.42 10.40
C PHE A 100 -7.63 -1.97 11.86
N GLU A 101 -7.39 -0.67 12.09
CA GLU A 101 -7.47 -0.09 13.43
C GLU A 101 -8.91 0.37 13.72
N GLU A 102 -9.60 0.89 12.69
CA GLU A 102 -11.01 1.27 12.67
C GLU A 102 -11.60 1.01 11.27
N GLU A 103 -12.91 1.22 11.06
CA GLU A 103 -13.58 0.99 9.77
C GLU A 103 -12.98 1.81 8.61
N ASP A 104 -12.53 3.03 8.90
CA ASP A 104 -11.92 3.95 7.94
C ASP A 104 -10.41 4.15 8.17
N SER A 105 -9.77 3.32 9.01
CA SER A 105 -8.33 3.39 9.33
C SER A 105 -7.63 2.07 9.01
N LEU A 106 -6.72 2.12 8.05
CA LEU A 106 -5.94 0.99 7.58
C LEU A 106 -4.45 1.24 7.80
N ARG A 107 -3.78 0.34 8.49
CA ARG A 107 -2.33 0.35 8.62
C ARG A 107 -1.71 -0.73 7.73
N ILE A 108 -0.82 -0.34 6.83
CA ILE A 108 0.00 -1.28 6.08
C ILE A 108 1.44 -1.17 6.55
N ARG A 109 2.02 -2.32 6.85
CA ARG A 109 3.43 -2.47 7.19
C ARG A 109 4.14 -3.20 6.05
N LEU A 110 5.22 -2.60 5.59
CA LEU A 110 6.08 -3.05 4.51
C LEU A 110 7.43 -3.42 5.09
N GLU A 111 7.75 -4.71 5.11
CA GLU A 111 9.03 -5.22 5.58
C GLU A 111 9.82 -5.75 4.39
N GLY A 112 10.94 -5.12 4.06
CA GLY A 112 11.70 -5.55 2.92
C GLY A 112 12.52 -6.83 3.19
N ALA A 113 12.63 -7.70 2.18
CA ALA A 113 13.37 -8.94 2.30
C ALA A 113 14.88 -8.70 2.40
N LYS A 114 15.53 -9.43 3.33
CA LYS A 114 17.00 -9.48 3.51
C LYS A 114 17.79 -9.80 2.23
N ARG A 115 17.15 -10.44 1.22
CA ARG A 115 17.80 -10.97 0.01
C ARG A 115 18.16 -9.88 -1.02
N PHE A 116 17.48 -8.75 -0.99
CA PHE A 116 17.78 -7.60 -1.85
C PHE A 116 18.28 -6.45 -0.98
N GLY A 117 19.58 -6.17 -1.01
CA GLY A 117 20.24 -5.20 -0.12
C GLY A 117 19.69 -3.77 -0.15
N ARG A 118 18.76 -3.46 -1.06
CA ARG A 118 18.09 -2.16 -1.22
C ARG A 118 16.81 -1.98 -0.39
N CYS A 119 16.25 -3.04 0.20
CA CYS A 119 15.03 -2.95 1.01
C CYS A 119 15.27 -3.41 2.46
N LYS A 120 16.41 -3.12 3.07
CA LYS A 120 16.62 -3.41 4.50
C LYS A 120 15.87 -2.36 5.31
N GLY A 121 14.71 -2.74 5.86
CA GLY A 121 13.95 -1.84 6.72
C GLY A 121 12.50 -2.23 6.86
N VAL A 122 11.79 -1.44 7.66
CA VAL A 122 10.35 -1.55 7.87
C VAL A 122 9.77 -0.16 7.69
N ASP A 123 8.77 -0.05 6.84
CA ASP A 123 7.91 1.11 6.77
C ASP A 123 6.51 0.77 7.25
N VAL A 124 5.89 1.72 7.93
CA VAL A 124 4.49 1.67 8.36
C VAL A 124 3.81 2.89 7.77
N ILE A 125 2.70 2.63 7.09
CA ILE A 125 1.91 3.63 6.41
C ILE A 125 0.49 3.54 6.96
N TYR A 126 -0.01 4.69 7.41
CA TYR A 126 -1.37 4.83 7.91
C TYR A 126 -2.23 5.44 6.82
N PHE A 127 -3.30 4.76 6.47
CA PHE A 127 -4.24 5.16 5.46
C PHE A 127 -5.58 5.49 6.09
N ASN A 128 -6.21 6.52 5.56
CA ASN A 128 -7.61 6.81 5.79
C ASN A 128 -8.41 6.46 4.53
N ARG A 129 -9.68 6.13 4.72
CA ARG A 129 -10.55 5.92 3.56
C ARG A 129 -10.73 7.21 2.79
N ARG A 130 -10.44 7.19 1.49
CA ARG A 130 -10.62 8.36 0.63
C ARG A 130 -12.11 8.57 0.42
N LYS A 131 -12.67 9.58 1.09
CA LYS A 131 -14.04 9.98 0.87
C LYS A 131 -14.14 10.54 -0.55
N ALA A 132 -15.09 10.03 -1.35
CA ALA A 132 -15.41 10.67 -2.60
C ALA A 132 -15.76 12.13 -2.30
N LYS A 133 -15.08 13.10 -2.94
CA LYS A 133 -15.52 14.50 -2.89
C LYS A 133 -16.95 14.50 -3.45
N GLN A 134 -17.92 14.78 -2.58
CA GLN A 134 -19.28 15.14 -2.98
C GLN A 134 -19.26 16.41 -3.82
#